data_AF-A0AAD7D9U8-F1
#
_entry.id   AF-A0AAD7D9U8-F1
#
_cell.length_a   1.000
_cell.length_b   1.000
_cell.length_c   1.000
_cell.angle_alpha   90.00
_cell.angle_beta   90.00
_cell.angle_gamma   90.00
#
_symmetry.space_group_name_H-M   'P 1'
#
loop_
_entity.id
_entity.type
_entity.pdbx_description
1 polymer ?
#
loop_
_entity_poly.entity_id
_entity_poly.type
_entity_poly.pdbx_seq_one_letter_code
_entity_poly.pdbx_strand_id
1 'polypeptide(L)'
;HPHRILQTLQAQVLLSYYYLRSARPVEGRYHSATAVFLALDAGLHMLSSPNIPRAAYPPFPVVQMLLTPATGDKEVAQRINAFWAAWILNNYWVAVGGTPSAIPTGLPIDTPWP
;
A
#
# COMPACT_ATOMS: atom_id res chain seq x y z
N HIS A 1 -13.22 -9.40 6.07
CA HIS A 1 -13.91 -8.95 4.83
C HIS A 1 -12.95 -8.13 3.99
N PRO A 2 -12.66 -8.53 2.74
CA PRO A 2 -11.64 -7.92 1.87
C PRO A 2 -11.88 -6.43 1.61
N HIS A 3 -13.14 -6.03 1.48
CA HIS A 3 -13.50 -4.61 1.30
C HIS A 3 -13.12 -3.75 2.51
N ARG A 4 -13.13 -4.31 3.73
CA ARG A 4 -12.77 -3.54 4.93
C ARG A 4 -11.29 -3.16 4.93
N ILE A 5 -10.41 -4.01 4.43
CA ILE A 5 -8.95 -3.73 4.40
C ILE A 5 -8.67 -2.62 3.42
N LEU A 6 -9.22 -2.70 2.21
CA LEU A 6 -9.08 -1.67 1.19
C LEU A 6 -9.66 -0.33 1.66
N GLN A 7 -10.85 -0.33 2.26
CA GLN A 7 -11.47 0.87 2.84
C GLN A 7 -10.64 1.43 4.00
N THR A 8 -10.08 0.57 4.86
CA THR A 8 -9.22 1.00 5.97
C THR A 8 -7.95 1.66 5.42
N LEU A 9 -7.29 1.07 4.43
CA LEU A 9 -6.14 1.65 3.75
C LEU A 9 -6.49 3.03 3.17
N GLN A 10 -7.59 3.12 2.43
CA GLN A 10 -8.05 4.39 1.86
C GLN A 10 -8.32 5.45 2.94
N ALA A 11 -8.92 5.06 4.07
CA ALA A 11 -9.12 5.95 5.21
C ALA A 11 -7.79 6.41 5.83
N GLN A 12 -6.79 5.52 5.98
CA GLN A 12 -5.46 5.89 6.46
C GLN A 12 -4.77 6.90 5.54
N VAL A 13 -4.89 6.75 4.21
CA VAL A 13 -4.41 7.72 3.23
C VAL A 13 -5.08 9.09 3.43
N LEU A 14 -6.40 9.12 3.58
CA LEU A 14 -7.16 10.36 3.81
C LEU A 14 -6.79 11.04 5.13
N LEU A 15 -6.65 10.28 6.22
CA LEU A 15 -6.21 10.80 7.52
C LEU A 15 -4.80 11.39 7.44
N SER A 16 -3.88 10.71 6.75
CA SER A 16 -2.53 11.21 6.51
C SER A 16 -2.54 12.56 5.79
N TYR A 17 -3.36 12.70 4.73
CA TYR A 17 -3.55 13.99 4.04
C TYR A 17 -4.18 15.07 4.94
N TYR A 18 -5.18 14.71 5.75
CA TYR A 18 -5.79 15.65 6.69
C TYR A 18 -4.76 16.21 7.66
N TYR A 19 -3.92 15.35 8.24
CA TYR A 19 -2.88 15.78 9.18
C TYR A 19 -1.74 16.54 8.49
N LEU A 20 -1.43 16.23 7.23
CA LEU A 20 -0.53 17.04 6.42
C LEU A 20 -1.06 18.47 6.29
N ARG A 21 -2.35 18.63 5.96
CA ARG A 21 -3.00 19.94 5.82
C ARG A 21 -3.16 20.68 7.15
N SER A 22 -3.20 19.94 8.25
CA SER A 22 -3.34 20.47 9.61
C SER A 22 -1.99 20.74 10.30
N ALA A 23 -0.87 20.67 9.57
CA ALA A 23 0.49 20.84 10.11
C ALA A 23 0.80 19.91 11.30
N ARG A 24 0.31 18.67 11.24
CA ARG A 24 0.49 17.61 12.25
C ARG A 24 1.31 16.45 11.68
N PRO A 25 2.64 16.61 11.57
CA PRO A 25 3.48 15.69 10.81
C PRO A 25 3.62 14.29 11.45
N VAL A 26 3.57 14.21 12.78
CA VAL A 26 3.73 12.95 13.51
C VAL A 26 2.54 12.02 13.24
N GLU A 27 1.32 12.55 13.40
CA GLU A 27 0.08 11.83 13.13
C GLU A 27 -0.07 11.49 11.66
N GLY A 28 0.24 12.45 10.77
CA GLY A 28 0.19 12.23 9.32
C GLY A 28 1.11 11.08 8.89
N ARG A 29 2.35 11.05 9.40
CA ARG A 29 3.29 9.97 9.12
C ARG A 29 2.84 8.64 9.70
N TYR A 30 2.27 8.62 10.91
CA TYR A 30 1.72 7.39 11.50
C TYR A 30 0.66 6.75 10.60
N HIS A 31 -0.28 7.56 10.13
CA HIS A 31 -1.31 7.11 9.20
C HIS A 31 -0.74 6.70 7.83
N SER A 32 0.27 7.42 7.32
CA SER A 32 0.96 7.04 6.09
C SER A 32 1.67 5.68 6.20
N ALA A 33 2.39 5.44 7.29
CA ALA A 33 3.09 4.19 7.53
C ALA A 33 2.10 3.02 7.68
N THR A 34 1.00 3.26 8.40
CA THR A 34 -0.09 2.27 8.55
C THR A 34 -0.72 1.93 7.20
N ALA A 35 -0.94 2.91 6.32
CA ALA A 35 -1.45 2.67 4.98
C ALA A 35 -0.49 1.79 4.14
N VAL A 36 0.82 2.02 4.23
CA VAL A 36 1.83 1.19 3.55
C VAL A 36 1.80 -0.23 4.09
N PHE A 37 1.83 -0.42 5.42
CA PHE A 37 1.79 -1.77 6.00
C PHE A 37 0.53 -2.53 5.60
N LEU A 38 -0.64 -1.89 5.63
CA LEU A 38 -1.88 -2.49 5.13
C LEU A 38 -1.78 -2.89 3.65
N ALA A 39 -1.12 -2.08 2.81
CA ALA A 39 -0.93 -2.40 1.39
C ALA A 39 0.02 -3.60 1.19
N LEU A 40 1.11 -3.65 1.97
CA LEU A 40 2.10 -4.74 1.91
C LEU A 40 1.52 -6.05 2.45
N ASP A 41 0.90 -6.03 3.63
CA ASP A 41 0.26 -7.19 4.26
C ASP A 41 -0.91 -7.74 3.43
N ALA A 42 -1.60 -6.88 2.69
CA ALA A 42 -2.63 -7.28 1.76
C ALA A 42 -2.08 -7.79 0.41
N GLY A 43 -0.76 -7.79 0.21
CA GLY A 43 -0.11 -8.23 -1.02
C GLY A 43 -0.34 -7.32 -2.22
N LEU A 44 -0.70 -6.04 -2.00
CA LEU A 44 -1.02 -5.10 -3.08
C LEU A 44 0.21 -4.63 -3.86
N HIS A 45 1.42 -5.00 -3.45
CA HIS A 45 2.66 -4.73 -4.19
C HIS A 45 2.91 -5.76 -5.30
N MET A 46 2.14 -6.86 -5.34
CA MET A 46 2.29 -7.97 -6.30
C MET A 46 0.98 -8.24 -7.06
N LEU A 47 0.46 -7.24 -7.77
CA LEU A 47 -0.80 -7.33 -8.50
C LEU A 47 -0.67 -7.67 -10.00
N SER A 48 0.50 -8.12 -10.50
CA SER A 48 0.62 -8.44 -11.94
C SER A 48 -0.38 -9.48 -12.42
N SER A 49 -0.62 -9.35 -13.73
CA SER A 49 -1.43 -10.20 -14.61
C SER A 49 -1.29 -11.71 -14.27
N PRO A 50 -2.38 -12.50 -14.37
CA PRO A 50 -2.46 -13.92 -13.95
C PRO A 50 -1.46 -14.91 -14.59
N ASN A 51 -0.51 -14.43 -15.41
CA ASN A 51 0.45 -15.24 -16.16
C ASN A 51 1.83 -15.38 -15.50
N ILE A 52 2.11 -14.73 -14.36
CA ILE A 52 3.40 -14.92 -13.65
C ILE A 52 3.21 -15.92 -12.51
N PRO A 53 3.86 -17.10 -12.55
CA PRO A 53 3.76 -18.07 -11.46
C PRO A 53 4.31 -17.46 -10.17
N ARG A 54 3.44 -17.33 -9.16
CA ARG A 54 3.79 -16.87 -7.80
C ARG A 54 4.95 -17.61 -7.14
N ALA A 55 5.29 -18.80 -7.62
CA ALA A 55 6.44 -19.59 -7.20
C ALA A 55 7.81 -18.99 -7.59
N ALA A 56 7.84 -17.96 -8.44
CA ALA A 56 9.08 -17.29 -8.86
C ALA A 56 9.63 -16.28 -7.84
N TYR A 57 8.88 -15.96 -6.78
CA TYR A 57 9.29 -15.00 -5.77
C TYR A 57 9.91 -15.70 -4.55
N PRO A 58 11.02 -15.17 -4.00
CA PRO A 58 11.66 -15.75 -2.82
C PRO A 58 10.69 -15.81 -1.64
N PRO A 59 10.90 -16.75 -0.70
CA PRO A 59 10.04 -16.97 0.45
C PRO A 59 10.26 -15.86 1.49
N PHE A 60 9.84 -14.64 1.17
CA PHE A 60 9.39 -13.73 2.21
C PHE A 60 8.19 -14.42 2.88
N PRO A 61 7.99 -14.31 4.21
CA PRO A 61 6.78 -14.80 4.83
C PRO A 61 5.62 -14.11 4.13
N VAL A 62 5.00 -14.82 3.19
CA VAL A 62 3.82 -14.36 2.46
C VAL A 62 2.74 -14.35 3.54
N VAL A 63 2.62 -13.22 4.21
CA VAL A 63 1.46 -12.90 5.03
C VAL A 63 0.29 -13.20 4.12
N GLN A 64 -0.48 -14.23 4.51
CA GLN A 64 -1.64 -14.71 3.77
C GLN A 64 -2.38 -13.50 3.21
N MET A 65 -2.49 -13.47 1.88
CA MET A 65 -3.14 -12.39 1.14
C MET A 65 -4.48 -12.10 1.81
N LEU A 66 -4.54 -11.04 2.63
CA LEU A 66 -5.72 -10.77 3.46
C LEU A 66 -6.94 -10.40 2.60
N LEU A 67 -6.70 -10.14 1.32
CA LEU A 67 -7.69 -9.90 0.30
C LEU A 67 -7.98 -11.18 -0.49
N THR A 68 -9.27 -11.46 -0.67
CA THR A 68 -9.73 -12.45 -1.65
C THR A 68 -9.29 -12.04 -3.06
N PRO A 69 -9.28 -12.98 -4.03
CA PRO A 69 -9.12 -12.63 -5.44
C PRO A 69 -10.09 -11.50 -5.83
N ALA A 70 -9.61 -10.57 -6.66
CA ALA A 70 -10.46 -9.49 -7.15
C ALA A 70 -11.55 -10.06 -8.06
N THR A 71 -12.77 -9.53 -7.93
CA THR A 71 -13.96 -10.03 -8.61
C THR A 71 -14.24 -9.35 -9.96
N GLY A 72 -13.53 -8.26 -10.28
CA GLY A 72 -13.61 -7.60 -11.58
C GLY A 72 -12.61 -6.44 -11.76
N ASP A 73 -12.53 -5.92 -12.99
CA ASP A 73 -11.53 -4.91 -13.41
C ASP A 73 -11.53 -3.64 -12.56
N LYS A 74 -12.72 -3.19 -12.13
CA LYS A 74 -12.86 -2.02 -11.25
C LYS A 74 -12.20 -2.23 -9.90
N GLU A 75 -12.33 -3.42 -9.33
CA GLU A 75 -11.73 -3.76 -8.04
C GLU A 75 -10.21 -3.88 -8.16
N VAL A 76 -9.71 -4.45 -9.27
CA VAL A 76 -8.28 -4.50 -9.59
C VAL A 76 -7.70 -3.09 -9.70
N ALA A 77 -8.33 -2.21 -10.48
CA ALA A 77 -7.90 -0.82 -10.62
C ALA A 77 -7.90 -0.08 -9.27
N GLN A 78 -8.92 -0.30 -8.43
CA GLN A 78 -8.98 0.31 -7.10
C GLN A 78 -7.84 -0.16 -6.19
N ARG A 79 -7.47 -1.44 -6.25
CA ARG A 79 -6.34 -2.01 -5.50
C ARG A 79 -5.00 -1.45 -5.97
N ILE A 80 -4.79 -1.35 -7.29
CA ILE A 80 -3.60 -0.73 -7.89
C ILE A 80 -3.48 0.73 -7.42
N ASN A 81 -4.55 1.51 -7.56
CA ASN A 81 -4.56 2.91 -7.14
C ASN A 81 -4.33 3.08 -5.63
N ALA A 82 -4.90 2.21 -4.80
CA ALA A 82 -4.70 2.23 -3.36
C ALA A 82 -3.24 1.98 -2.97
N PHE A 83 -2.58 1.00 -3.59
CA PHE A 83 -1.15 0.74 -3.38
C PHE A 83 -0.30 1.97 -3.72
N TRP A 84 -0.46 2.52 -4.92
CA TRP A 84 0.35 3.65 -5.37
C TRP A 84 0.07 4.93 -4.57
N ALA A 85 -1.18 5.17 -4.15
CA ALA A 85 -1.49 6.29 -3.27
C ALA A 85 -0.75 6.20 -1.93
N ALA A 86 -0.73 5.03 -1.30
CA ALA A 86 0.00 4.82 -0.05
C ALA A 86 1.52 4.94 -0.24
N TRP A 87 2.05 4.37 -1.34
CA TRP A 87 3.47 4.42 -1.68
C TRP A 87 3.99 5.85 -1.88
N ILE A 88 3.30 6.62 -2.73
CA ILE A 88 3.64 8.01 -3.05
C ILE A 88 3.57 8.86 -1.78
N LEU A 89 2.51 8.69 -0.98
CA LEU A 89 2.33 9.46 0.24
C LEU A 89 3.42 9.19 1.29
N ASN A 90 3.85 7.93 1.45
CA ASN A 90 5.00 7.62 2.31
C ASN A 90 6.28 8.30 1.84
N ASN A 91 6.58 8.26 0.54
CA ASN A 91 7.78 8.91 0.00
C ASN A 91 7.71 10.44 0.14
N TYR A 92 6.52 11.02 0.02
CA TYR A 92 6.31 12.44 0.32
C TYR A 92 6.66 12.76 1.78
N TRP A 93 6.20 11.96 2.74
CA TRP A 93 6.55 12.13 4.15
C TRP A 93 8.04 11.95 4.46
N VAL A 94 8.72 11.04 3.76
CA VAL A 94 10.18 10.88 3.84
C VAL A 94 10.87 12.17 3.35
N ALA A 95 10.43 12.72 2.21
CA ALA A 95 11.00 13.93 1.64
C ALA A 95 10.80 15.17 2.52
N VAL A 96 9.61 15.32 3.12
CA VAL A 96 9.30 16.48 3.99
C VAL A 96 9.92 16.36 5.37
N GLY A 97 9.94 15.14 5.95
CA GLY A 97 10.37 14.91 7.32
C GLY A 97 11.84 14.54 7.51
N GLY A 98 12.56 14.18 6.45
CA GLY A 98 13.94 13.65 6.55
C GLY A 98 14.03 12.32 7.31
N THR A 99 12.90 11.62 7.46
CA THR A 99 12.81 10.43 8.30
C THR A 99 12.90 9.15 7.49
N PRO A 100 13.32 8.01 8.09
CA PRO A 100 13.38 6.73 7.38
C PRO A 100 12.02 6.32 6.79
N SER A 101 12.07 5.72 5.60
CA SER A 101 10.89 5.17 4.92
C SER A 101 10.28 4.01 5.71
N ALA A 102 8.94 3.92 5.73
CA ALA A 102 8.26 2.72 6.23
C ALA A 102 8.34 1.55 5.23
N ILE A 103 8.73 1.83 3.98
CA ILE A 103 8.90 0.84 2.93
C ILE A 103 10.29 0.20 3.07
N PRO A 104 10.39 -1.13 3.18
CA PRO A 104 11.68 -1.83 3.19
C PRO A 104 12.48 -1.62 1.90
N THR A 105 13.79 -1.41 2.03
CA THR A 105 14.69 -1.31 0.88
C THR A 105 14.74 -2.65 0.13
N GLY A 106 14.65 -2.61 -1.21
CA GLY A 106 14.72 -3.81 -2.04
C GLY A 106 13.42 -4.63 -2.10
N LEU A 107 12.30 -4.08 -1.62
CA LEU A 107 10.99 -4.69 -1.77
C LEU A 107 10.65 -4.88 -3.26
N PRO A 108 10.37 -6.11 -3.74
CA PRO A 108 9.94 -6.33 -5.11
C PRO A 108 8.55 -5.70 -5.33
N ILE A 109 8.40 -4.93 -6.41
CA ILE A 109 7.12 -4.35 -6.82
C ILE A 109 6.79 -4.88 -8.20
N ASP A 110 5.64 -5.52 -8.29
CA ASP A 110 5.10 -6.14 -9.50
C ASP A 110 3.70 -5.61 -9.82
N THR A 111 3.29 -4.54 -9.13
CA THR A 111 2.03 -3.85 -9.42
C THR A 111 2.26 -2.85 -10.56
N PRO A 112 1.46 -2.88 -11.64
CA PRO A 112 1.63 -1.96 -12.75
C PRO A 112 1.40 -0.52 -12.29
N TRP A 113 2.14 0.42 -12.87
CA TRP A 113 1.86 1.85 -12.67
C TRP A 113 0.45 2.20 -13.18
N PRO A 114 -0.28 3.11 -12.53
CA PRO A 114 -1.65 3.49 -12.92
C PRO A 114 -1.75 4.12 -14.31
#